data_AF-A0ABD2GIG4-F1
#
_entry.id   AF-A0ABD2GIG4-F1
#
_cell.length_a   1.000
_cell.length_b   1.000
_cell.length_c   1.000
_cell.angle_alpha   90.00
_cell.angle_beta   90.00
_cell.angle_gamma   90.00
#
_symmetry.space_group_name_H-M   'P 1'
#
loop_
_entity.id
_entity.type
_entity.pdbx_description
1 polymer ?
#
loop_
_entity_poly.entity_id
_entity_poly.type
_entity_poly.pdbx_seq_one_letter_code
_entity_poly.pdbx_strand_id
1 'polypeptide(L)'
;MDVQWNDLDYANKRRVFTFDPWRFGDLPQMVDEFHKSGMKYILILDPGISSSSPPGTYPPFDDGLKRDVFIKNSTGQILIGKVWPGPTAFPDFTNPETGRWWEDCIRDFHSKVPVDGLWIDMNEPSSFVQGSVEGCPDSDLENPPYTPRVVGGQLNSRTICLSAQQKLSTHYNLHNMYGLTEASATHSALMKVRGKRPFVLSRSSFPGIGRFSGVWTGDVRSDWEQLRYSIPAVLHFGLFGVPLVGADICGFGGNTTEELCVRWMQLGAFYPFMRNHNDKPNAPQEPYVFGQKAQAAMRSALNLRYSLLPFLYTLFHHAHTSADTVARPLFVEFPTDPNCQTIDRQFLWGSSLLISPVLERGAEELAAYLPPATWYSLHNGQPFYSKGQYLLLAAPLDTINVHVREGHIIPQQEPALTTAASRRNPFFLTVALSAGGWAQGDLFWDDGDSLDTFETGNYCYVIFMAGQCQVMSGPLRLNGALDGLVLGGLQVFGVPSPPLYVLANGEQVRDFMYRSDTKVLTVTNLALPMSKVFTVQWAL
;
A
#
# COMPACT_ATOMS: atom_id res chain seq x y z
N MET A 1 -3.07 -13.38 5.79
CA MET A 1 -1.89 -12.52 5.86
C MET A 1 -0.96 -12.91 4.72
N ASP A 2 -0.68 -11.99 3.80
CA ASP A 2 0.22 -12.27 2.67
C ASP A 2 1.70 -12.17 3.01
N VAL A 3 2.07 -11.28 3.93
CA VAL A 3 3.48 -10.92 4.14
C VAL A 3 3.80 -10.90 5.62
N GLN A 4 4.83 -11.64 6.03
CA GLN A 4 5.45 -11.49 7.34
C GLN A 4 6.63 -10.51 7.24
N TRP A 5 6.79 -9.68 8.27
CA TRP A 5 7.82 -8.64 8.33
C TRP A 5 8.70 -8.85 9.55
N ASN A 6 9.98 -8.50 9.46
CA ASN A 6 10.83 -8.31 10.62
C ASN A 6 11.58 -6.96 10.58
N ASP A 7 11.54 -6.28 11.72
CA ASP A 7 12.42 -5.16 12.05
C ASP A 7 13.83 -5.67 12.40
N LEU A 8 14.73 -4.81 12.86
CA LEU A 8 16.16 -5.04 13.10
C LEU A 8 16.48 -6.16 14.09
N ASP A 9 15.49 -6.77 14.75
CA ASP A 9 15.68 -7.93 15.60
C ASP A 9 16.32 -9.11 14.86
N TYR A 10 16.04 -9.25 13.55
CA TYR A 10 16.66 -10.30 12.73
C TYR A 10 18.18 -10.14 12.65
N ALA A 11 18.68 -8.90 12.65
CA ALA A 11 20.05 -8.57 12.29
C ALA A 11 21.04 -8.82 13.45
N ASN A 12 22.20 -9.43 13.15
CA ASN A 12 23.22 -9.70 14.15
C ASN A 12 23.86 -8.40 14.63
N LYS A 13 23.59 -8.03 15.89
CA LYS A 13 23.97 -6.73 16.47
C LYS A 13 23.47 -5.54 15.63
N ARG A 14 22.29 -5.67 15.01
CA ARG A 14 21.66 -4.66 14.15
C ARG A 14 22.48 -4.27 12.91
N ARG A 15 23.38 -5.14 12.46
CA ARG A 15 24.13 -4.96 11.22
C ARG A 15 23.34 -5.54 10.06
N VAL A 16 22.97 -4.69 9.10
CA VAL A 16 22.29 -5.11 7.88
C VAL A 16 23.09 -6.16 7.09
N PHE A 17 22.42 -6.91 6.22
CA PHE A 17 23.00 -8.06 5.49
C PHE A 17 23.58 -9.18 6.38
N THR A 18 23.13 -9.26 7.62
CA THR A 18 23.43 -10.36 8.55
C THR A 18 22.15 -10.80 9.25
N PHE A 19 22.14 -12.00 9.83
CA PHE A 19 21.10 -12.40 10.77
C PHE A 19 21.72 -12.99 12.04
N ASP A 20 21.04 -12.81 13.16
CA ASP A 20 21.45 -13.24 14.49
C ASP A 20 21.47 -14.78 14.55
N PRO A 21 22.64 -15.42 14.74
CA PRO A 21 22.73 -16.88 14.69
C PRO A 21 22.04 -17.58 15.88
N TRP A 22 21.72 -16.85 16.95
CA TRP A 22 21.06 -17.40 18.13
C TRP A 22 19.55 -17.23 18.10
N ARG A 23 19.08 -16.06 17.68
CA ARG A 23 17.64 -15.73 17.64
C ARG A 23 16.98 -16.05 16.30
N PHE A 24 17.76 -16.04 15.22
CA PHE A 24 17.32 -16.16 13.83
C PHE A 24 18.22 -17.12 13.03
N GLY A 25 18.86 -18.09 13.69
CA GLY A 25 19.78 -19.04 13.05
C GLY A 25 19.12 -19.91 11.98
N ASP A 26 17.81 -20.09 12.07
CA ASP A 26 16.92 -20.81 11.16
C ASP A 26 16.07 -19.88 10.27
N LEU A 27 16.43 -18.59 10.17
CA LEU A 27 15.74 -17.62 9.33
C LEU A 27 15.54 -18.10 7.87
N PRO A 28 16.53 -18.72 7.19
CA PRO A 28 16.30 -19.28 5.86
C PRO A 28 15.15 -20.30 5.79
N GLN A 29 15.04 -21.17 6.80
CA GLN A 29 13.99 -22.19 6.90
C GLN A 29 12.63 -21.56 7.16
N MET A 30 12.56 -20.57 8.04
CA MET A 30 11.34 -19.81 8.31
C MET A 30 10.79 -19.15 7.04
N VAL A 31 11.66 -18.56 6.20
CA VAL A 31 11.24 -17.94 4.93
C VAL A 31 10.74 -18.98 3.94
N ASP A 32 11.39 -20.13 3.84
CA ASP A 32 10.94 -21.25 2.99
C ASP A 32 9.55 -21.78 3.42
N GLU A 33 9.27 -21.85 4.73
CA GLU A 33 7.95 -22.22 5.26
C GLU A 33 6.86 -21.20 4.89
N PHE A 34 7.17 -19.90 4.96
CA PHE A 34 6.26 -18.85 4.49
C PHE A 34 5.97 -19.00 2.99
N HIS A 35 7.00 -19.23 2.17
CA HIS A 35 6.83 -19.41 0.73
C HIS A 35 5.98 -20.65 0.39
N LYS A 36 6.20 -21.78 1.07
CA LYS A 36 5.37 -22.99 0.91
C LYS A 36 3.90 -22.75 1.27
N SER A 37 3.65 -21.84 2.20
CA SER A 37 2.30 -21.42 2.61
C SER A 37 1.69 -20.34 1.72
N GLY A 38 2.38 -19.95 0.64
CA GLY A 38 1.94 -18.90 -0.29
C GLY A 38 2.12 -17.47 0.24
N MET A 39 2.80 -17.30 1.37
CA MET A 39 3.15 -16.01 1.93
C MET A 39 4.43 -15.45 1.30
N LYS A 40 4.79 -14.23 1.71
CA LYS A 40 5.99 -13.49 1.33
C LYS A 40 6.70 -13.01 2.59
N TYR A 41 7.97 -12.64 2.45
CA TYR A 41 8.77 -12.15 3.57
C TYR A 41 9.51 -10.86 3.22
N ILE A 42 9.39 -9.86 4.09
CA ILE A 42 10.06 -8.55 3.97
C ILE A 42 10.84 -8.26 5.25
N LEU A 43 12.01 -7.65 5.11
CA LEU A 43 12.81 -7.19 6.24
C LEU A 43 13.19 -5.72 6.08
N ILE A 44 13.49 -5.09 7.22
CA ILE A 44 14.06 -3.75 7.26
C ILE A 44 15.53 -3.75 6.83
N LEU A 45 15.94 -2.70 6.11
CA LEU A 45 17.29 -2.47 5.64
C LEU A 45 17.65 -1.00 5.82
N ASP A 46 18.53 -0.70 6.76
CA ASP A 46 19.06 0.65 6.96
C ASP A 46 20.23 0.94 6.00
N PRO A 47 20.42 2.20 5.58
CA PRO A 47 21.59 2.60 4.79
C PRO A 47 22.89 2.61 5.61
N GLY A 48 22.81 2.79 6.94
CA GLY A 48 23.98 2.93 7.80
C GLY A 48 24.79 1.64 7.94
N ILE A 49 26.03 1.62 7.43
CA ILE A 49 26.91 0.45 7.47
C ILE A 49 27.87 0.55 8.67
N SER A 50 27.80 -0.42 9.58
CA SER A 50 28.67 -0.51 10.76
C SER A 50 30.14 -0.41 10.40
N SER A 51 30.83 0.58 10.96
CA SER A 51 32.26 0.84 10.73
C SER A 51 33.17 0.35 11.87
N SER A 52 32.59 -0.28 12.89
CA SER A 52 33.29 -0.70 14.12
C SER A 52 33.66 -2.19 14.15
N SER A 53 33.31 -2.95 13.12
CA SER A 53 33.65 -4.38 13.04
C SER A 53 35.15 -4.56 12.75
N PRO A 54 35.81 -5.59 13.31
CA PRO A 54 37.19 -5.90 12.96
C PRO A 54 37.37 -6.09 11.44
N PRO A 55 38.49 -5.64 10.84
CA PRO A 55 38.72 -5.80 9.40
C PRO A 55 38.56 -7.25 8.94
N GLY A 56 37.84 -7.46 7.83
CA GLY A 56 37.58 -8.77 7.24
C GLY A 56 36.46 -9.58 7.91
N THR A 57 35.70 -8.99 8.84
CA THR A 57 34.60 -9.67 9.54
C THR A 57 33.21 -9.15 9.17
N TYR A 58 33.12 -8.10 8.35
CA TYR A 58 31.85 -7.53 7.93
C TYR A 58 31.94 -7.07 6.47
N PRO A 59 31.71 -8.00 5.52
CA PRO A 59 31.90 -7.76 4.08
C PRO A 59 31.22 -6.49 3.53
N PRO A 60 29.98 -6.12 3.94
CA PRO A 60 29.38 -4.87 3.46
C PRO A 60 30.26 -3.63 3.71
N PHE A 61 30.91 -3.55 4.87
CA PHE A 61 31.84 -2.46 5.15
C PHE A 61 33.20 -2.66 4.47
N ASP A 62 33.79 -3.84 4.60
CA ASP A 62 35.12 -4.16 4.06
C ASP A 62 35.19 -3.98 2.53
N ASP A 63 34.14 -4.39 1.81
CA ASP A 63 34.06 -4.25 0.35
C ASP A 63 33.62 -2.84 -0.06
N GLY A 64 32.78 -2.18 0.74
CA GLY A 64 32.44 -0.78 0.53
C GLY A 64 33.67 0.13 0.63
N LEU A 65 34.58 -0.15 1.57
CA LEU A 65 35.86 0.53 1.69
C LEU A 65 36.73 0.36 0.44
N LYS A 66 36.85 -0.86 -0.07
CA LYS A 66 37.67 -1.17 -1.27
C LYS A 66 37.13 -0.47 -2.53
N ARG A 67 35.81 -0.28 -2.60
CA ARG A 67 35.10 0.27 -3.77
C ARG A 67 34.81 1.77 -3.67
N ASP A 68 35.24 2.40 -2.58
CA ASP A 68 35.08 3.84 -2.35
C ASP A 68 33.62 4.33 -2.43
N VAL A 69 32.70 3.61 -1.78
CA VAL A 69 31.24 3.84 -1.91
C VAL A 69 30.65 4.76 -0.83
N PHE A 70 31.42 5.13 0.19
CA PHE A 70 30.91 5.90 1.33
C PHE A 70 31.07 7.41 1.15
N ILE A 71 30.12 8.16 1.72
CA ILE A 71 30.18 9.62 1.84
C ILE A 71 31.42 10.02 2.62
N LYS A 72 32.13 11.05 2.13
CA LYS A 72 33.35 11.57 2.74
C LYS A 72 33.12 12.91 3.41
N ASN A 73 33.87 13.19 4.47
CA ASN A 73 33.95 14.52 5.06
C ASN A 73 34.77 15.47 4.16
N SER A 74 34.94 16.72 4.58
CA SER A 74 35.69 17.74 3.84
C SER A 74 37.20 17.46 3.70
N THR A 75 37.77 16.55 4.50
CA THR A 75 39.18 16.13 4.42
C THR A 75 39.40 14.92 3.51
N GLY A 76 38.32 14.38 2.91
CA GLY A 76 38.36 13.20 2.05
C GLY A 76 38.37 11.87 2.80
N GLN A 77 38.22 11.88 4.12
CA GLN A 77 38.04 10.69 4.95
C GLN A 77 36.56 10.30 4.98
N ILE A 78 36.26 9.04 5.30
CA ILE A 78 34.87 8.57 5.38
C ILE A 78 34.16 9.27 6.54
N LEU A 79 32.99 9.85 6.28
CA LEU A 79 32.17 10.42 7.32
C LEU A 79 31.56 9.30 8.16
N ILE A 80 31.78 9.35 9.48
CA ILE A 80 31.20 8.40 10.43
C ILE A 80 30.15 9.10 11.27
N GLY A 81 28.89 8.67 11.14
CA GLY A 81 27.82 9.04 12.06
C GLY A 81 27.54 7.92 13.05
N LYS A 82 26.30 7.85 13.54
CA LYS A 82 25.90 6.80 14.47
C LYS A 82 24.43 6.44 14.26
N VAL A 83 24.15 5.17 14.04
CA VAL A 83 22.77 4.64 14.03
C VAL A 83 22.71 3.35 14.86
N TRP A 84 21.79 2.45 14.54
CA TRP A 84 21.44 1.25 15.30
C TRP A 84 22.60 0.31 15.66
N PRO A 85 23.54 -0.04 14.75
CA PRO A 85 24.72 -0.85 15.09
C PRO A 85 25.87 -0.06 15.75
N GLY A 86 25.68 1.23 16.07
CA GLY A 86 26.73 2.11 16.60
C GLY A 86 27.34 3.01 15.52
N PRO A 87 28.66 3.24 15.53
CA PRO A 87 29.33 4.03 14.49
C PRO A 87 29.09 3.46 13.08
N THR A 88 28.72 4.32 12.15
CA THR A 88 28.34 3.91 10.79
C THR A 88 28.85 4.86 9.71
N ALA A 89 29.29 4.28 8.60
CA ALA A 89 29.47 4.99 7.34
C ALA A 89 28.15 5.00 6.54
N PHE A 90 27.96 6.02 5.72
CA PHE A 90 26.77 6.18 4.88
C PHE A 90 27.15 5.98 3.42
N PRO A 91 26.50 5.06 2.69
CA PRO A 91 26.69 4.90 1.25
C PRO A 91 26.29 6.15 0.49
N ASP A 92 27.06 6.50 -0.54
CA ASP A 92 26.75 7.54 -1.50
C ASP A 92 26.01 6.93 -2.70
N PHE A 93 24.68 6.92 -2.66
CA PHE A 93 23.86 6.36 -3.74
C PHE A 93 23.88 7.19 -5.02
N THR A 94 24.55 8.35 -5.04
CA THR A 94 24.81 9.11 -6.27
C THR A 94 26.02 8.60 -7.04
N ASN A 95 26.86 7.78 -6.41
CA ASN A 95 27.96 7.08 -7.05
C ASN A 95 27.46 5.78 -7.74
N PRO A 96 27.64 5.62 -9.07
CA PRO A 96 27.23 4.40 -9.77
C PRO A 96 27.86 3.12 -9.22
N GLU A 97 29.06 3.20 -8.64
CA GLU A 97 29.73 2.05 -8.03
C GLU A 97 29.04 1.60 -6.74
N THR A 98 28.45 2.53 -5.98
CA THR A 98 27.61 2.22 -4.81
C THR A 98 26.40 1.41 -5.22
N GLY A 99 25.77 1.71 -6.37
CA GLY A 99 24.63 0.93 -6.87
C GLY A 99 24.99 -0.53 -7.16
N ARG A 100 26.18 -0.78 -7.71
CA ARG A 100 26.68 -2.15 -7.93
C ARG A 100 27.03 -2.85 -6.62
N TRP A 101 27.67 -2.15 -5.68
CA TRP A 101 27.98 -2.68 -4.35
C TRP A 101 26.73 -3.04 -3.56
N TRP A 102 25.70 -2.20 -3.63
CA TRP A 102 24.42 -2.45 -2.99
C TRP A 102 23.72 -3.67 -3.59
N GLU A 103 23.74 -3.80 -4.92
CA GLU A 103 23.22 -4.97 -5.63
C GLU A 103 23.93 -6.26 -5.20
N ASP A 104 25.26 -6.25 -5.10
CA ASP A 104 26.05 -7.41 -4.66
C ASP A 104 25.71 -7.79 -3.21
N CYS A 105 25.60 -6.81 -2.31
CA CYS A 105 25.20 -7.05 -0.91
C CYS A 105 23.79 -7.65 -0.80
N ILE A 106 22.83 -7.12 -1.58
CA ILE A 106 21.46 -7.67 -1.63
C ILE A 106 21.46 -9.08 -2.21
N ARG A 107 22.22 -9.33 -3.29
CA ARG A 107 22.34 -10.64 -3.93
C ARG A 107 22.91 -11.68 -2.99
N ASP A 108 23.99 -11.35 -2.29
CA ASP A 108 24.65 -12.23 -1.34
C ASP A 108 23.74 -12.56 -0.15
N PHE A 109 23.00 -11.57 0.37
CA PHE A 109 22.03 -11.82 1.44
C PHE A 109 20.84 -12.65 0.94
N HIS A 110 20.27 -12.30 -0.22
CA HIS A 110 19.15 -13.03 -0.84
C HIS A 110 19.48 -14.49 -1.12
N SER A 111 20.73 -14.81 -1.47
CA SER A 111 21.19 -16.19 -1.67
C SER A 111 21.07 -17.07 -0.41
N LYS A 112 21.04 -16.45 0.77
CA LYS A 112 20.90 -17.10 2.07
C LYS A 112 19.47 -17.03 2.59
N VAL A 113 18.83 -15.88 2.43
CA VAL A 113 17.48 -15.59 2.91
C VAL A 113 16.69 -14.97 1.75
N PRO A 114 15.84 -15.74 1.04
CA PRO A 114 15.20 -15.29 -0.20
C PRO A 114 14.05 -14.32 0.08
N VAL A 115 14.38 -13.07 0.40
CA VAL A 115 13.40 -12.00 0.68
C VAL A 115 12.62 -11.59 -0.56
N ASP A 116 11.37 -11.20 -0.37
CA ASP A 116 10.46 -10.81 -1.46
C ASP A 116 10.41 -9.30 -1.72
N GLY A 117 10.94 -8.52 -0.80
CA GLY A 117 11.00 -7.07 -0.84
C GLY A 117 11.85 -6.54 0.29
N LEU A 118 12.13 -5.24 0.26
CA LEU A 118 12.95 -4.55 1.25
C LEU A 118 12.22 -3.31 1.76
N TRP A 119 12.20 -3.18 3.07
CA TRP A 119 11.77 -1.97 3.76
C TRP A 119 13.02 -1.14 4.05
N ILE A 120 13.24 -0.06 3.30
CA ILE A 120 14.39 0.83 3.50
C ILE A 120 14.01 1.95 4.47
N ASP A 121 14.66 1.96 5.63
CA ASP A 121 14.38 2.89 6.72
C ASP A 121 15.61 3.77 7.02
N MET A 122 15.45 4.79 7.87
CA MET A 122 16.56 5.62 8.34
C MET A 122 17.27 6.41 7.22
N ASN A 123 16.57 6.65 6.11
CA ASN A 123 17.14 7.13 4.86
C ASN A 123 16.85 8.60 4.53
N GLU A 124 16.67 9.44 5.55
CA GLU A 124 16.71 10.89 5.41
C GLU A 124 18.05 11.43 4.88
N PRO A 125 19.26 10.96 5.25
CA PRO A 125 19.64 9.87 6.17
C PRO A 125 19.63 10.28 7.65
N SER A 126 19.12 9.39 8.51
CA SER A 126 19.07 9.63 9.95
C SER A 126 20.43 9.39 10.61
N SER A 127 20.76 10.21 11.61
CA SER A 127 21.90 10.01 12.50
C SER A 127 21.54 10.35 13.95
N PHE A 128 22.01 9.53 14.89
CA PHE A 128 21.84 9.72 16.34
C PHE A 128 22.83 10.72 16.94
N VAL A 129 23.85 11.09 16.17
CA VAL A 129 24.74 12.21 16.47
C VAL A 129 24.52 13.32 15.46
N GLN A 130 24.71 14.57 15.88
CA GLN A 130 24.58 15.71 15.00
C GLN A 130 25.80 15.78 14.07
N GLY A 131 25.56 15.59 12.77
CA GLY A 131 26.61 15.66 11.76
C GLY A 131 27.48 14.40 11.69
N SER A 132 28.49 14.30 12.55
CA SER A 132 29.38 13.14 12.60
C SER A 132 29.88 12.89 14.02
N VAL A 133 30.53 11.75 14.26
CA VAL A 133 31.18 11.45 15.55
C VAL A 133 32.34 12.40 15.86
N GLU A 134 32.88 13.09 14.85
CA GLU A 134 33.94 14.09 14.96
C GLU A 134 33.40 15.54 14.90
N GLY A 135 32.08 15.71 14.82
CA GLY A 135 31.43 16.99 14.55
C GLY A 135 31.47 17.37 13.07
N CYS A 136 31.14 18.63 12.77
CA CYS A 136 31.20 19.19 11.42
C CYS A 136 32.15 20.38 11.37
N PRO A 137 32.76 20.68 10.21
CA PRO A 137 33.59 21.86 10.06
C PRO A 137 32.74 23.13 10.20
N ASP A 138 33.31 24.19 10.78
CA ASP A 138 32.67 25.50 10.73
C ASP A 138 32.77 26.06 9.30
N SER A 139 31.65 26.09 8.60
CA SER A 139 31.57 26.51 7.20
C SER A 139 30.21 27.09 6.85
N ASP A 140 30.15 27.87 5.77
CA ASP A 140 28.90 28.46 5.25
C ASP A 140 27.85 27.39 4.86
N LEU A 141 28.25 26.13 4.64
CA LEU A 141 27.31 25.04 4.36
C LEU A 141 26.66 24.50 5.64
N GLU A 142 27.38 24.45 6.76
CA GLU A 142 26.80 24.07 8.05
C GLU A 142 26.00 25.23 8.67
N ASN A 143 26.46 26.48 8.43
CA ASN A 143 25.92 27.72 8.97
C ASN A 143 25.51 28.68 7.83
N PRO A 144 24.50 28.34 7.00
CA PRO A 144 24.12 29.18 5.88
C PRO A 144 23.53 30.51 6.35
N PRO A 145 23.61 31.58 5.54
CA PRO A 145 23.07 32.91 5.89
C PRO A 145 21.55 32.90 6.11
N TYR A 146 20.86 31.88 5.60
CA TYR A 146 19.45 31.61 5.87
C TYR A 146 19.26 30.13 6.22
N THR A 147 18.74 29.87 7.41
CA THR A 147 18.33 28.52 7.83
C THR A 147 16.79 28.46 7.85
N PRO A 148 16.16 27.61 7.03
CA PRO A 148 14.73 27.35 7.11
C PRO A 148 14.32 26.87 8.51
N ARG A 149 13.03 26.95 8.84
CA ARG A 149 12.50 26.51 10.14
C ARG A 149 12.46 24.97 10.24
N VAL A 150 13.62 24.35 10.37
CA VAL A 150 13.79 22.91 10.58
C VAL A 150 13.75 22.56 12.06
N VAL A 151 13.35 21.34 12.39
CA VAL A 151 13.41 20.82 13.76
C VAL A 151 14.88 20.80 14.23
N GLY A 152 15.13 21.24 15.46
CA GLY A 152 16.48 21.37 16.01
C GLY A 152 17.22 22.65 15.60
N GLY A 153 16.69 23.44 14.68
CA GLY A 153 17.22 24.78 14.33
C GLY A 153 18.52 24.80 13.52
N GLN A 154 19.08 23.63 13.18
CA GLN A 154 20.29 23.48 12.38
C GLN A 154 20.07 22.40 11.33
N LEU A 155 20.63 22.59 10.13
CA LEU A 155 20.37 21.68 9.01
C LEU A 155 20.96 20.29 9.21
N ASN A 156 22.05 20.16 9.98
CA ASN A 156 22.66 18.87 10.33
C ASN A 156 22.04 18.22 11.57
N SER A 157 20.93 18.74 12.10
CA SER A 157 20.20 18.12 13.20
C SER A 157 19.61 16.78 12.76
N ARG A 158 19.94 15.70 13.49
CA ARG A 158 19.51 14.32 13.21
C ARG A 158 19.92 13.76 11.83
N THR A 159 20.91 14.37 11.17
CA THR A 159 21.47 13.93 9.89
C THR A 159 22.99 14.13 9.90
N ILE A 160 23.64 13.95 8.75
CA ILE A 160 25.08 14.09 8.56
C ILE A 160 25.52 15.54 8.24
N CYS A 161 26.83 15.80 8.24
CA CYS A 161 27.37 17.12 7.92
C CYS A 161 26.98 17.57 6.51
N LEU A 162 26.57 18.83 6.38
CA LEU A 162 26.11 19.41 5.11
C LEU A 162 27.23 19.58 4.09
N SER A 163 28.44 19.85 4.56
CA SER A 163 29.66 19.94 3.77
C SER A 163 30.22 18.59 3.31
N ALA A 164 29.63 17.48 3.74
CA ALA A 164 30.05 16.14 3.32
C ALA A 164 29.93 15.95 1.80
N GLN A 165 30.88 15.24 1.21
CA GLN A 165 31.04 15.06 -0.22
C GLN A 165 30.39 13.75 -0.69
N GLN A 166 29.47 13.89 -1.65
CA GLN A 166 28.93 12.82 -2.48
C GLN A 166 29.45 13.01 -3.92
N LYS A 167 29.28 11.98 -4.76
CA LYS A 167 29.83 11.93 -6.12
C LYS A 167 29.33 13.07 -7.00
N LEU A 168 28.05 13.43 -6.86
CA LEU A 168 27.44 14.49 -7.66
C LEU A 168 27.61 15.89 -7.05
N SER A 169 27.61 16.01 -5.72
CA SER A 169 27.66 17.30 -5.02
C SER A 169 27.89 17.14 -3.51
N THR A 170 27.82 18.24 -2.76
CA THR A 170 27.77 18.20 -1.30
C THR A 170 26.44 17.66 -0.79
N HIS A 171 26.43 17.16 0.45
CA HIS A 171 25.21 16.73 1.12
C HIS A 171 24.21 17.89 1.29
N TYR A 172 24.67 19.13 1.42
CA TYR A 172 23.82 20.33 1.42
C TYR A 172 22.83 20.34 0.22
N ASN A 173 23.32 20.02 -0.97
CA ASN A 173 22.51 20.01 -2.19
C ASN A 173 21.69 18.72 -2.34
N LEU A 174 22.18 17.61 -1.79
CA LEU A 174 21.68 16.25 -2.07
C LEU A 174 20.92 15.62 -0.90
N HIS A 175 20.85 16.26 0.26
CA HIS A 175 20.24 15.72 1.47
C HIS A 175 18.84 15.16 1.21
N ASN A 176 17.96 15.98 0.64
CA ASN A 176 16.57 15.60 0.35
C ASN A 176 16.43 14.50 -0.73
N MET A 177 17.51 14.16 -1.45
CA MET A 177 17.48 13.11 -2.48
C MET A 177 17.97 11.75 -1.96
N TYR A 178 18.51 11.67 -0.74
CA TYR A 178 19.16 10.44 -0.25
C TYR A 178 18.24 9.22 -0.34
N GLY A 179 17.05 9.29 0.26
CA GLY A 179 16.05 8.21 0.19
C GLY A 179 15.58 7.88 -1.22
N LEU A 180 15.46 8.88 -2.11
CA LEU A 180 15.13 8.64 -3.53
C LEU A 180 16.23 7.84 -4.24
N THR A 181 17.49 8.21 -4.02
CA THR A 181 18.63 7.54 -4.65
C THR A 181 18.84 6.13 -4.12
N GLU A 182 18.63 5.90 -2.81
CA GLU A 182 18.62 4.56 -2.22
C GLU A 182 17.45 3.71 -2.77
N ALA A 183 16.24 4.26 -2.84
CA ALA A 183 15.07 3.56 -3.37
C ALA A 183 15.29 3.12 -4.82
N SER A 184 15.86 4.01 -5.65
CA SER A 184 16.22 3.69 -7.04
C SER A 184 17.27 2.58 -7.12
N ALA A 185 18.33 2.64 -6.30
CA ALA A 185 19.36 1.60 -6.23
C ALA A 185 18.78 0.25 -5.78
N THR A 186 17.95 0.26 -4.74
CA THR A 186 17.30 -0.93 -4.16
C THR A 186 16.30 -1.55 -5.13
N HIS A 187 15.47 -0.74 -5.79
CA HIS A 187 14.55 -1.18 -6.83
C HIS A 187 15.29 -1.88 -7.97
N SER A 188 16.36 -1.27 -8.49
CA SER A 188 17.21 -1.84 -9.54
C SER A 188 17.86 -3.16 -9.11
N ALA A 189 18.39 -3.22 -7.88
CA ALA A 189 18.97 -4.43 -7.33
C ALA A 189 17.95 -5.58 -7.22
N LEU A 190 16.77 -5.32 -6.64
CA LEU A 190 15.73 -6.33 -6.49
C LEU A 190 15.22 -6.86 -7.84
N MET A 191 15.06 -5.99 -8.85
CA MET A 191 14.70 -6.44 -10.20
C MET A 191 15.72 -7.45 -10.76
N LYS A 192 17.03 -7.19 -10.60
CA LYS A 192 18.10 -8.06 -11.12
C LYS A 192 18.35 -9.30 -10.26
N VAL A 193 18.10 -9.23 -8.96
CA VAL A 193 18.30 -10.35 -8.03
C VAL A 193 17.13 -11.33 -8.11
N ARG A 194 15.89 -10.82 -8.19
CA ARG A 194 14.67 -11.65 -8.20
C ARG A 194 14.12 -11.95 -9.59
N GLY A 195 14.41 -11.12 -10.59
CA GLY A 195 13.81 -11.22 -11.94
C GLY A 195 12.29 -10.98 -11.95
N LYS A 196 11.79 -10.26 -10.94
CA LYS A 196 10.38 -10.05 -10.62
C LYS A 196 10.17 -8.61 -10.18
N ARG A 197 8.90 -8.17 -10.12
CA ARG A 197 8.55 -6.85 -9.60
C ARG A 197 9.15 -6.63 -8.22
N PRO A 198 9.87 -5.52 -8.01
CA PRO A 198 10.44 -5.21 -6.73
C PRO A 198 9.35 -4.65 -5.82
N PHE A 199 9.37 -5.07 -4.55
CA PHE A 199 8.68 -4.36 -3.50
C PHE A 199 9.72 -3.59 -2.67
N VAL A 200 9.66 -2.26 -2.74
CA VAL A 200 10.45 -1.35 -1.92
C VAL A 200 9.48 -0.47 -1.14
N LEU A 201 9.72 -0.33 0.15
CA LEU A 201 8.98 0.57 1.03
C LEU A 201 9.98 1.52 1.70
N SER A 202 9.89 2.83 1.40
CA SER A 202 10.84 3.85 1.85
C SER A 202 10.22 4.80 2.87
N ARG A 203 11.00 5.27 3.85
CA ARG A 203 10.56 6.33 4.77
C ARG A 203 10.68 7.69 4.11
N SER A 204 11.92 8.05 3.76
CA SER A 204 12.24 9.32 3.10
C SER A 204 11.80 9.29 1.64
N SER A 205 11.40 10.44 1.12
CA SER A 205 10.91 10.59 -0.24
C SER A 205 11.23 11.97 -0.83
N PHE A 206 11.29 12.00 -2.17
CA PHE A 206 11.45 13.20 -2.99
C PHE A 206 10.57 13.04 -4.25
N PRO A 207 10.17 14.12 -4.96
CA PRO A 207 9.42 14.00 -6.21
C PRO A 207 9.98 12.92 -7.15
N GLY A 208 9.10 12.00 -7.58
CA GLY A 208 9.45 10.85 -8.41
C GLY A 208 9.69 9.53 -7.66
N ILE A 209 9.66 9.51 -6.32
CA ILE A 209 9.86 8.28 -5.52
C ILE A 209 8.89 7.15 -5.90
N GLY A 210 7.65 7.48 -6.27
CA GLY A 210 6.60 6.51 -6.60
C GLY A 210 6.91 5.65 -7.83
N ARG A 211 7.93 6.04 -8.63
CA ARG A 211 8.47 5.20 -9.70
C ARG A 211 9.24 3.98 -9.17
N PHE A 212 9.78 4.05 -7.95
CA PHE A 212 10.71 3.06 -7.41
C PHE A 212 10.22 2.41 -6.11
N SER A 213 9.34 3.06 -5.36
CA SER A 213 9.00 2.63 -4.01
C SER A 213 7.60 3.09 -3.59
N GLY A 214 6.96 2.30 -2.74
CA GLY A 214 5.90 2.80 -1.85
C GLY A 214 6.48 3.59 -0.68
N VAL A 215 5.61 4.25 0.07
CA VAL A 215 5.98 5.03 1.27
C VAL A 215 5.01 4.70 2.41
N TRP A 216 5.48 4.69 3.66
CA TRP A 216 4.59 4.75 4.81
C TRP A 216 4.79 6.07 5.55
N THR A 217 3.78 6.50 6.30
CA THR A 217 3.78 7.84 6.94
C THR A 217 4.71 7.97 8.15
N GLY A 218 5.56 6.96 8.43
CA GLY A 218 6.47 6.95 9.56
C GLY A 218 5.81 6.66 10.90
N ASP A 219 6.53 7.02 11.96
CA ASP A 219 6.30 6.65 13.36
C ASP A 219 5.11 7.42 13.99
N VAL A 220 3.90 7.14 13.50
CA VAL A 220 2.66 7.75 14.00
C VAL A 220 2.29 7.23 15.39
N ARG A 221 1.72 8.08 16.25
CA ARG A 221 1.27 7.66 17.59
C ARG A 221 -0.03 6.86 17.54
N SER A 222 -0.22 5.99 18.53
CA SER A 222 -1.45 5.23 18.76
C SER A 222 -2.54 6.10 19.41
N ASP A 223 -3.04 7.08 18.66
CA ASP A 223 -4.12 7.98 19.09
C ASP A 223 -5.12 8.30 17.95
N TRP A 224 -6.30 8.80 18.32
CA TRP A 224 -7.39 9.13 17.38
C TRP A 224 -7.06 10.31 16.45
N GLU A 225 -6.15 11.18 16.87
CA GLU A 225 -5.69 12.30 16.06
C GLU A 225 -4.86 11.80 14.88
N GLN A 226 -3.94 10.87 15.12
CA GLN A 226 -3.11 10.24 14.09
C GLN A 226 -3.93 9.32 13.19
N LEU A 227 -4.92 8.61 13.72
CA LEU A 227 -5.93 7.91 12.91
C LEU A 227 -6.56 8.88 11.90
N ARG A 228 -7.03 10.05 12.35
CA ARG A 228 -7.63 11.07 11.48
C ARG A 228 -6.64 11.63 10.47
N TYR A 229 -5.44 12.02 10.90
CA TYR A 229 -4.43 12.65 10.03
C TYR A 229 -3.78 11.69 9.04
N SER A 230 -3.92 10.38 9.24
CA SER A 230 -3.50 9.40 8.24
C SER A 230 -4.21 9.56 6.89
N ILE A 231 -5.48 10.02 6.88
CA ILE A 231 -6.27 10.18 5.64
C ILE A 231 -5.66 11.28 4.76
N PRO A 232 -5.52 12.54 5.19
CA PRO A 232 -4.89 13.56 4.37
C PRO A 232 -3.45 13.21 4.01
N ALA A 233 -2.70 12.50 4.87
CA ALA A 233 -1.35 12.04 4.53
C ALA A 233 -1.35 11.06 3.34
N VAL A 234 -2.19 10.03 3.37
CA VAL A 234 -2.37 9.07 2.26
C VAL A 234 -2.83 9.79 0.99
N LEU A 235 -3.78 10.71 1.11
CA LEU A 235 -4.30 11.48 -0.02
C LEU A 235 -3.23 12.38 -0.66
N HIS A 236 -2.41 13.05 0.14
CA HIS A 236 -1.30 13.86 -0.36
C HIS A 236 -0.29 13.04 -1.15
N PHE A 237 0.12 11.87 -0.64
CA PHE A 237 1.04 10.99 -1.37
C PHE A 237 0.43 10.47 -2.68
N GLY A 238 -0.87 10.19 -2.72
CA GLY A 238 -1.59 9.93 -3.96
C GLY A 238 -1.42 11.07 -4.99
N LEU A 239 -1.60 12.32 -4.56
CA LEU A 239 -1.39 13.50 -5.41
C LEU A 239 0.09 13.72 -5.80
N PHE A 240 1.03 13.25 -5.00
CA PHE A 240 2.47 13.30 -5.29
C PHE A 240 2.94 12.18 -6.24
N GLY A 241 2.03 11.35 -6.74
CA GLY A 241 2.35 10.22 -7.61
C GLY A 241 2.94 9.03 -6.87
N VAL A 242 2.61 8.87 -5.59
CA VAL A 242 3.01 7.74 -4.74
C VAL A 242 1.75 7.00 -4.27
N PRO A 243 1.09 6.23 -5.15
CA PRO A 243 -0.19 5.62 -4.84
C PRO A 243 -0.07 4.48 -3.81
N LEU A 244 1.09 3.82 -3.71
CA LEU A 244 1.34 2.76 -2.72
C LEU A 244 1.77 3.39 -1.39
N VAL A 245 0.78 3.84 -0.63
CA VAL A 245 0.98 4.55 0.65
C VAL A 245 0.01 4.10 1.73
N GLY A 246 0.44 4.18 2.99
CA GLY A 246 -0.37 3.88 4.17
C GLY A 246 0.29 4.34 5.47
N ALA A 247 -0.46 4.30 6.57
CA ALA A 247 0.04 4.52 7.92
C ALA A 247 0.14 3.20 8.69
N ASP A 248 0.95 3.16 9.75
CA ASP A 248 1.04 2.00 10.64
C ASP A 248 -0.28 1.84 11.41
N ILE A 249 -1.01 0.79 11.08
CA ILE A 249 -2.36 0.55 11.57
C ILE A 249 -2.33 0.23 13.07
N CYS A 250 -3.27 0.81 13.80
CA CYS A 250 -3.37 0.84 15.26
C CYS A 250 -2.36 1.78 15.95
N GLY A 251 -1.44 2.38 15.19
CA GLY A 251 -0.40 3.30 15.63
C GLY A 251 0.92 2.58 15.91
N PHE A 252 2.03 3.29 15.73
CA PHE A 252 3.38 2.81 16.00
C PHE A 252 3.84 3.19 17.42
N GLY A 253 3.70 4.46 17.80
CA GLY A 253 4.18 4.97 19.09
C GLY A 253 3.13 4.93 20.20
N GLY A 254 3.40 4.20 21.28
CA GLY A 254 2.52 4.06 22.45
C GLY A 254 1.47 2.95 22.31
N ASN A 255 0.84 2.60 23.43
CA ASN A 255 -0.14 1.50 23.46
C ASN A 255 -1.47 1.90 22.80
N THR A 256 -1.92 1.09 21.84
CA THR A 256 -3.26 1.20 21.27
C THR A 256 -4.34 0.73 22.24
N THR A 257 -5.61 0.97 21.90
CA THR A 257 -6.77 0.39 22.59
C THR A 257 -7.55 -0.51 21.64
N GLU A 258 -8.33 -1.46 22.16
CA GLU A 258 -9.14 -2.35 21.32
C GLU A 258 -10.06 -1.57 20.37
N GLU A 259 -10.74 -0.54 20.88
CA GLU A 259 -11.63 0.31 20.09
C GLU A 259 -10.87 1.05 18.98
N LEU A 260 -9.74 1.70 19.32
CA LEU A 260 -8.91 2.42 18.36
C LEU A 260 -8.41 1.46 17.28
N CYS A 261 -7.93 0.28 17.67
CA CYS A 261 -7.40 -0.69 16.72
C CYS A 261 -8.48 -1.30 15.84
N VAL A 262 -9.72 -1.50 16.32
CA VAL A 262 -10.86 -1.88 15.45
C VAL A 262 -11.11 -0.79 14.39
N ARG A 263 -11.24 0.48 14.81
CA ARG A 263 -11.50 1.59 13.87
C ARG A 263 -10.34 1.81 12.90
N TRP A 264 -9.10 1.63 13.36
CA TRP A 264 -7.93 1.75 12.50
C TRP A 264 -7.78 0.57 11.54
N MET A 265 -8.10 -0.67 11.95
CA MET A 265 -8.14 -1.80 11.04
C MET A 265 -9.24 -1.65 9.97
N GLN A 266 -10.38 -1.07 10.34
CA GLN A 266 -11.45 -0.70 9.41
C GLN A 266 -10.99 0.33 8.38
N LEU A 267 -10.41 1.45 8.81
CA LEU A 267 -9.87 2.48 7.91
C LEU A 267 -8.70 1.93 7.08
N GLY A 268 -7.74 1.29 7.74
CA GLY A 268 -6.49 0.81 7.15
C GLY A 268 -6.70 -0.30 6.13
N ALA A 269 -7.80 -1.04 6.20
CA ALA A 269 -8.23 -1.95 5.14
C ALA A 269 -8.40 -1.23 3.78
N PHE A 270 -8.57 0.09 3.78
CA PHE A 270 -8.69 0.95 2.61
C PHE A 270 -7.46 1.83 2.35
N TYR A 271 -6.36 1.68 3.09
CA TYR A 271 -5.10 2.24 2.61
C TYR A 271 -4.60 1.46 1.39
N PRO A 272 -4.07 2.11 0.34
CA PRO A 272 -3.44 1.39 -0.76
C PRO A 272 -2.35 0.42 -0.28
N PHE A 273 -1.49 0.85 0.64
CA PHE A 273 -0.58 -0.01 1.40
C PHE A 273 -1.12 -0.24 2.82
N MET A 274 -1.35 -1.51 3.20
CA MET A 274 -1.92 -1.88 4.50
C MET A 274 -0.90 -2.68 5.32
N ARG A 275 -0.42 -2.11 6.42
CA ARG A 275 0.46 -2.78 7.39
C ARG A 275 0.09 -2.40 8.82
N ASN A 276 -0.04 -3.39 9.70
CA ASN A 276 -0.01 -3.18 11.15
C ASN A 276 1.45 -3.36 11.60
N HIS A 277 2.00 -2.36 12.26
CA HIS A 277 3.38 -2.32 12.74
C HIS A 277 3.40 -1.57 14.07
N ASN A 278 4.31 -1.94 14.96
CA ASN A 278 4.29 -1.55 16.37
C ASN A 278 5.71 -1.31 16.87
N ASP A 279 5.89 -0.33 17.75
CA ASP A 279 7.18 -0.10 18.42
C ASP A 279 7.45 -1.16 19.49
N LYS A 280 8.72 -1.45 19.72
CA LYS A 280 9.23 -2.49 20.62
C LYS A 280 8.71 -2.44 22.07
N PRO A 281 8.54 -1.28 22.73
CA PRO A 281 8.13 -1.23 24.13
C PRO A 281 6.62 -1.35 24.33
N ASN A 282 5.83 -1.35 23.26
CA ASN A 282 4.38 -1.33 23.35
C ASN A 282 3.79 -2.74 23.60
N ALA A 283 2.54 -2.77 24.06
CA ALA A 283 1.75 -3.98 24.11
C ALA A 283 1.49 -4.54 22.70
N PRO A 284 1.34 -5.88 22.53
CA PRO A 284 0.97 -6.50 21.27
C PRO A 284 -0.34 -5.93 20.69
N GLN A 285 -0.44 -5.88 19.37
CA GLN A 285 -1.59 -5.31 18.66
C GLN A 285 -1.95 -6.04 17.37
N GLU A 286 -1.47 -7.27 17.19
CA GLU A 286 -1.90 -8.15 16.11
C GLU A 286 -3.38 -8.49 16.31
N PRO A 287 -4.19 -8.63 15.23
CA PRO A 287 -5.63 -8.80 15.39
C PRO A 287 -6.05 -9.90 16.36
N TYR A 288 -5.30 -11.00 16.45
CA TYR A 288 -5.62 -12.15 17.30
C TYR A 288 -5.45 -11.89 18.81
N VAL A 289 -4.84 -10.79 19.24
CA VAL A 289 -4.62 -10.49 20.67
C VAL A 289 -5.85 -9.85 21.34
N PHE A 290 -6.81 -9.36 20.57
CA PHE A 290 -8.01 -8.66 21.05
C PHE A 290 -9.20 -9.59 21.31
N GLY A 291 -10.28 -9.05 21.89
CA GLY A 291 -11.52 -9.79 22.14
C GLY A 291 -12.21 -10.29 20.87
N GLN A 292 -13.03 -11.33 20.98
CA GLN A 292 -13.67 -12.00 19.82
C GLN A 292 -14.52 -11.05 18.95
N LYS A 293 -15.19 -10.06 19.55
CA LYS A 293 -15.98 -9.06 18.81
C LYS A 293 -15.08 -8.16 17.97
N ALA A 294 -13.98 -7.67 18.55
CA ALA A 294 -12.97 -6.89 17.83
C ALA A 294 -12.33 -7.72 16.70
N GLN A 295 -11.96 -8.97 16.98
CA GLN A 295 -11.45 -9.89 15.95
C GLN A 295 -12.41 -10.09 14.79
N ALA A 296 -13.72 -10.23 15.07
CA ALA A 296 -14.74 -10.36 14.02
C ALA A 296 -14.83 -9.11 13.14
N ALA A 297 -14.82 -7.92 13.75
CA ALA A 297 -14.80 -6.65 13.02
C ALA A 297 -13.54 -6.48 12.15
N MET A 298 -12.36 -6.75 12.72
CA MET A 298 -11.09 -6.68 12.00
C MET A 298 -11.03 -7.69 10.85
N ARG A 299 -11.51 -8.93 11.07
CA ARG A 299 -11.59 -9.97 10.04
C ARG A 299 -12.55 -9.58 8.93
N SER A 300 -13.68 -8.96 9.26
CA SER A 300 -14.63 -8.45 8.27
C SER A 300 -13.99 -7.40 7.38
N ALA A 301 -13.28 -6.42 7.96
CA ALA A 301 -12.55 -5.39 7.21
C ALA A 301 -11.47 -6.00 6.29
N LEU A 302 -10.70 -6.97 6.79
CA LEU A 302 -9.71 -7.69 5.99
C LEU A 302 -10.36 -8.47 4.84
N ASN A 303 -11.41 -9.25 5.10
CA ASN A 303 -12.11 -10.00 4.05
C ASN A 303 -12.68 -9.06 2.97
N LEU A 304 -13.22 -7.92 3.38
CA LEU A 304 -13.71 -6.90 2.44
C LEU A 304 -12.58 -6.39 1.55
N ARG A 305 -11.43 -6.02 2.13
CA ARG A 305 -10.23 -5.64 1.36
C ARG A 305 -9.83 -6.74 0.38
N TYR A 306 -9.69 -7.98 0.83
CA TYR A 306 -9.28 -9.10 -0.02
C TYR A 306 -10.26 -9.35 -1.17
N SER A 307 -11.55 -9.13 -0.92
CA SER A 307 -12.55 -9.22 -1.99
C SER A 307 -12.38 -8.14 -3.05
N LEU A 308 -11.93 -6.95 -2.66
CA LEU A 308 -11.75 -5.78 -3.53
C LEU A 308 -10.37 -5.72 -4.19
N LEU A 309 -9.48 -6.70 -3.96
CA LEU A 309 -8.14 -6.68 -4.55
C LEU A 309 -8.11 -6.63 -6.08
N PRO A 310 -9.01 -7.28 -6.84
CA PRO A 310 -9.05 -7.10 -8.30
C PRO A 310 -9.33 -5.66 -8.71
N PHE A 311 -10.25 -4.98 -8.01
CA PHE A 311 -10.54 -3.57 -8.23
C PHE A 311 -9.35 -2.69 -7.84
N LEU A 312 -8.79 -2.87 -6.64
CA LEU A 312 -7.63 -2.11 -6.18
C LEU A 312 -6.43 -2.27 -7.12
N TYR A 313 -6.18 -3.49 -7.61
CA TYR A 313 -5.11 -3.78 -8.55
C TYR A 313 -5.33 -3.13 -9.92
N THR A 314 -6.59 -3.04 -10.37
CA THR A 314 -6.97 -2.29 -11.58
C THR A 314 -6.74 -0.79 -11.40
N LEU A 315 -7.02 -0.22 -10.21
CA LEU A 315 -6.68 1.18 -9.92
C LEU A 315 -5.17 1.42 -9.93
N PHE A 316 -4.37 0.48 -9.43
CA PHE A 316 -2.90 0.57 -9.53
C PHE A 316 -2.42 0.50 -10.98
N HIS A 317 -3.08 -0.28 -11.83
CA HIS A 317 -2.83 -0.27 -13.26
C HIS A 317 -3.10 1.11 -13.87
N HIS A 318 -4.24 1.74 -13.58
CA HIS A 318 -4.54 3.12 -14.05
C HIS A 318 -3.51 4.14 -13.54
N ALA A 319 -3.07 4.02 -12.29
CA ALA A 319 -2.02 4.85 -11.74
C ALA A 319 -0.69 4.68 -12.50
N HIS A 320 -0.33 3.45 -12.84
CA HIS A 320 0.88 3.11 -13.59
C HIS A 320 0.84 3.62 -15.04
N THR A 321 -0.28 3.47 -15.75
CA THR A 321 -0.36 3.77 -17.18
C THR A 321 -0.84 5.18 -17.51
N SER A 322 -1.51 5.85 -16.58
CA SER A 322 -2.22 7.10 -16.86
C SER A 322 -2.07 8.14 -15.74
N ALA A 323 -1.19 7.89 -14.77
CA ALA A 323 -0.93 8.76 -13.62
C ALA A 323 -2.21 9.10 -12.82
N ASP A 324 -3.18 8.17 -12.79
CA ASP A 324 -4.36 8.32 -11.98
C ASP A 324 -4.08 8.07 -10.48
N THR A 325 -5.00 8.51 -9.62
CA THR A 325 -4.93 8.29 -8.16
C THR A 325 -5.71 7.05 -7.74
N VAL A 326 -5.13 6.26 -6.83
CA VAL A 326 -5.78 5.08 -6.22
C VAL A 326 -6.70 5.52 -5.08
N ALA A 327 -6.12 5.99 -3.96
CA ALA A 327 -6.87 6.71 -2.94
C ALA A 327 -6.97 8.18 -3.36
N ARG A 328 -8.19 8.70 -3.45
CA ARG A 328 -8.49 9.97 -4.12
C ARG A 328 -9.29 10.92 -3.20
N PRO A 329 -8.91 12.20 -3.09
CA PRO A 329 -9.73 13.22 -2.44
C PRO A 329 -11.03 13.45 -3.20
N LEU A 330 -12.12 13.74 -2.50
CA LEU A 330 -13.41 14.01 -3.15
C LEU A 330 -13.34 15.17 -4.15
N PHE A 331 -12.54 16.20 -3.90
CA PHE A 331 -12.40 17.34 -4.82
C PHE A 331 -11.77 16.98 -6.17
N VAL A 332 -11.03 15.87 -6.28
CA VAL A 332 -10.47 15.43 -7.56
C VAL A 332 -11.57 14.88 -8.46
N GLU A 333 -12.53 14.17 -7.88
CA GLU A 333 -13.66 13.57 -8.61
C GLU A 333 -14.83 14.56 -8.78
N PHE A 334 -15.02 15.45 -7.80
CA PHE A 334 -16.12 16.42 -7.74
C PHE A 334 -15.58 17.86 -7.61
N PRO A 335 -14.78 18.36 -8.57
CA PRO A 335 -14.08 19.65 -8.43
C PRO A 335 -15.02 20.86 -8.40
N THR A 336 -16.23 20.72 -8.96
CA THR A 336 -17.23 21.79 -9.01
C THR A 336 -18.10 21.86 -7.77
N ASP A 337 -18.00 20.90 -6.86
CA ASP A 337 -18.72 20.91 -5.59
C ASP A 337 -17.87 21.62 -4.52
N PRO A 338 -18.29 22.80 -4.03
CA PRO A 338 -17.50 23.56 -3.07
C PRO A 338 -17.33 22.84 -1.73
N ASN A 339 -18.24 21.94 -1.37
CA ASN A 339 -18.12 21.18 -0.13
C ASN A 339 -16.98 20.15 -0.20
N CYS A 340 -16.68 19.62 -1.39
CA CYS A 340 -15.64 18.62 -1.57
C CYS A 340 -14.22 19.17 -1.39
N GLN A 341 -14.02 20.48 -1.48
CA GLN A 341 -12.70 21.13 -1.43
C GLN A 341 -11.98 20.98 -0.08
N THR A 342 -12.73 20.85 1.01
CA THR A 342 -12.19 20.81 2.38
C THR A 342 -12.38 19.46 3.07
N ILE A 343 -12.95 18.47 2.38
CA ILE A 343 -13.18 17.15 2.96
C ILE A 343 -11.87 16.34 2.94
N ASP A 344 -11.36 16.08 4.14
CA ASP A 344 -10.14 15.30 4.40
C ASP A 344 -10.38 14.10 5.33
N ARG A 345 -11.65 13.87 5.74
CA ARG A 345 -12.07 12.75 6.61
C ARG A 345 -12.79 11.63 5.87
N GLN A 346 -12.98 11.78 4.57
CA GLN A 346 -13.52 10.79 3.65
C GLN A 346 -12.61 10.75 2.42
N PHE A 347 -12.61 9.62 1.72
CA PHE A 347 -11.88 9.49 0.47
C PHE A 347 -12.53 8.46 -0.44
N LEU A 348 -12.09 8.45 -1.69
CA LEU A 348 -12.51 7.49 -2.68
C LEU A 348 -11.40 6.48 -2.96
N TRP A 349 -11.77 5.26 -3.34
CA TRP A 349 -10.95 4.43 -4.23
C TRP A 349 -11.43 4.61 -5.66
N GLY A 350 -10.54 5.12 -6.51
CA GLY A 350 -10.88 5.55 -7.87
C GLY A 350 -11.99 6.61 -7.88
N SER A 351 -12.92 6.48 -8.82
CA SER A 351 -14.09 7.37 -8.97
C SER A 351 -15.37 6.85 -8.31
N SER A 352 -15.33 5.63 -7.74
CA SER A 352 -16.54 4.81 -7.59
C SER A 352 -16.82 4.31 -6.18
N LEU A 353 -15.83 4.25 -5.29
CA LEU A 353 -16.01 3.68 -3.94
C LEU A 353 -15.71 4.72 -2.86
N LEU A 354 -16.72 5.22 -2.16
CA LEU A 354 -16.61 6.22 -1.08
C LEU A 354 -16.48 5.55 0.28
N ILE A 355 -15.40 5.89 1.00
CA ILE A 355 -15.08 5.38 2.33
C ILE A 355 -15.31 6.48 3.37
N SER A 356 -16.13 6.18 4.37
CA SER A 356 -16.51 7.12 5.44
C SER A 356 -16.26 6.47 6.81
N PRO A 357 -15.04 6.61 7.39
CA PRO A 357 -14.63 5.97 8.62
C PRO A 357 -15.12 6.72 9.88
N VAL A 358 -15.28 5.99 10.99
CA VAL A 358 -15.40 6.60 12.33
C VAL A 358 -14.00 6.98 12.80
N LEU A 359 -13.83 8.25 13.18
CA LEU A 359 -12.53 8.83 13.57
C LEU A 359 -12.52 9.42 14.99
N GLU A 360 -13.58 9.14 15.76
CA GLU A 360 -13.77 9.68 17.10
C GLU A 360 -14.13 8.55 18.07
N ARG A 361 -13.62 8.66 19.29
CA ARG A 361 -13.82 7.66 20.34
C ARG A 361 -15.29 7.63 20.78
N GLY A 362 -15.84 6.44 20.91
CA GLY A 362 -17.19 6.16 21.39
C GLY A 362 -18.29 6.41 20.36
N ALA A 363 -17.95 6.83 19.14
CA ALA A 363 -18.93 7.12 18.11
C ALA A 363 -19.50 5.84 17.48
N GLU A 364 -20.82 5.78 17.41
CA GLU A 364 -21.60 4.71 16.75
C GLU A 364 -22.38 5.22 15.53
N GLU A 365 -22.20 6.48 15.17
CA GLU A 365 -22.72 7.12 13.98
C GLU A 365 -21.76 8.22 13.52
N LEU A 366 -21.83 8.61 12.25
CA LEU A 366 -21.04 9.72 11.71
C LEU A 366 -21.81 10.51 10.66
N ALA A 367 -21.55 11.82 10.60
CA ALA A 367 -22.04 12.67 9.51
C ALA A 367 -21.09 12.55 8.31
N ALA A 368 -21.55 11.90 7.24
CA ALA A 368 -20.79 11.72 6.00
C ALA A 368 -21.34 12.61 4.90
N TYR A 369 -20.48 13.35 4.21
CA TYR A 369 -20.87 14.06 3.00
C TYR A 369 -20.96 13.08 1.84
N LEU A 370 -22.10 13.05 1.16
CA LEU A 370 -22.28 12.31 -0.09
C LEU A 370 -22.44 13.33 -1.22
N PRO A 371 -21.53 13.37 -2.20
CA PRO A 371 -21.70 14.21 -3.40
C PRO A 371 -22.97 13.88 -4.18
N PRO A 372 -23.44 14.77 -5.08
CA PRO A 372 -24.64 14.53 -5.89
C PRO A 372 -24.53 13.25 -6.75
N ALA A 373 -25.25 12.21 -6.35
CA ALA A 373 -25.42 10.92 -7.02
C ALA A 373 -26.33 10.02 -6.17
N THR A 374 -26.75 8.91 -6.73
CA THR A 374 -27.16 7.73 -5.96
C THR A 374 -25.93 6.98 -5.49
N TRP A 375 -25.84 6.73 -4.19
CA TRP A 375 -24.79 5.94 -3.55
C TRP A 375 -25.41 4.70 -2.94
N TYR A 376 -24.86 3.53 -3.22
CA TYR A 376 -25.36 2.26 -2.68
C TYR A 376 -24.41 1.76 -1.61
N SER A 377 -24.91 1.36 -0.45
CA SER A 377 -24.06 0.68 0.55
C SER A 377 -23.46 -0.59 -0.07
N LEU A 378 -22.14 -0.74 -0.03
CA LEU A 378 -21.48 -1.95 -0.54
C LEU A 378 -21.90 -3.21 0.25
N HIS A 379 -22.32 -3.05 1.50
CA HIS A 379 -22.66 -4.16 2.39
C HIS A 379 -23.98 -4.86 2.03
N ASN A 380 -24.97 -4.10 1.54
CA ASN A 380 -26.33 -4.62 1.33
C ASN A 380 -27.09 -4.00 0.14
N GLY A 381 -26.46 -3.07 -0.59
CA GLY A 381 -27.06 -2.36 -1.72
C GLY A 381 -28.11 -1.30 -1.34
N GLN A 382 -28.26 -0.94 -0.07
CA GLN A 382 -29.18 0.11 0.37
C GLN A 382 -28.87 1.44 -0.37
N PRO A 383 -29.85 2.04 -1.08
CA PRO A 383 -29.62 3.29 -1.81
C PRO A 383 -29.70 4.53 -0.91
N PHE A 384 -28.84 5.50 -1.21
CA PHE A 384 -28.80 6.84 -0.65
C PHE A 384 -28.84 7.85 -1.79
N TYR A 385 -29.93 8.60 -1.89
CA TYR A 385 -30.14 9.60 -2.93
C TYR A 385 -29.64 10.95 -2.45
N SER A 386 -28.40 11.30 -2.81
CA SER A 386 -27.80 12.56 -2.37
C SER A 386 -27.91 13.66 -3.43
N LYS A 387 -28.19 14.88 -2.98
CA LYS A 387 -28.09 16.10 -3.79
C LYS A 387 -26.84 16.92 -3.45
N GLY A 388 -25.85 16.31 -2.78
CA GLY A 388 -24.68 17.00 -2.23
C GLY A 388 -24.93 17.48 -0.81
N GLN A 389 -25.01 16.55 0.14
CA GLN A 389 -25.38 16.84 1.54
C GLN A 389 -24.71 15.89 2.52
N TYR A 390 -24.66 16.30 3.80
CA TYR A 390 -24.29 15.40 4.90
C TYR A 390 -25.48 14.52 5.27
N LEU A 391 -25.22 13.21 5.43
CA LEU A 391 -26.16 12.24 5.99
C LEU A 391 -25.59 11.66 7.27
N LEU A 392 -26.45 11.47 8.28
CA LEU A 392 -26.09 10.76 9.50
C LEU A 392 -26.18 9.26 9.23
N LEU A 393 -25.05 8.56 9.32
CA LEU A 393 -24.94 7.14 9.02
C LEU A 393 -24.63 6.35 10.29
N ALA A 394 -25.38 5.27 10.53
CA ALA A 394 -25.05 4.31 11.58
C ALA A 394 -23.69 3.68 11.28
N ALA A 395 -22.85 3.60 12.31
CA ALA A 395 -21.51 3.06 12.25
C ALA A 395 -21.16 2.41 13.61
N PRO A 396 -21.90 1.36 14.04
CA PRO A 396 -21.52 0.59 15.23
C PRO A 396 -20.07 0.07 15.12
N LEU A 397 -19.49 -0.39 16.23
CA LEU A 397 -18.07 -0.72 16.30
C LEU A 397 -17.59 -1.69 15.21
N ASP A 398 -18.45 -2.60 14.74
CA ASP A 398 -18.16 -3.59 13.71
C ASP A 398 -18.31 -3.08 12.26
N THR A 399 -18.71 -1.83 12.08
CA THR A 399 -19.11 -1.29 10.77
C THR A 399 -18.25 -0.09 10.36
N ILE A 400 -17.76 -0.14 9.12
CA ILE A 400 -17.26 1.02 8.37
C ILE A 400 -18.19 1.31 7.19
N ASN A 401 -18.53 2.57 6.98
CA ASN A 401 -19.42 2.98 5.90
C ASN A 401 -18.67 3.04 4.57
N VAL A 402 -19.11 2.22 3.61
CA VAL A 402 -18.52 2.10 2.27
C VAL A 402 -19.65 2.11 1.25
N HIS A 403 -19.58 3.02 0.28
CA HIS A 403 -20.64 3.22 -0.71
C HIS A 403 -20.11 3.16 -2.13
N VAL A 404 -20.82 2.45 -3.01
CA VAL A 404 -20.56 2.40 -4.45
C VAL A 404 -21.40 3.47 -5.13
N ARG A 405 -20.75 4.30 -5.95
CA ARG A 405 -21.41 5.32 -6.77
C ARG A 405 -22.18 4.66 -7.89
N GLU A 406 -23.39 5.16 -8.18
CA GLU A 406 -24.14 4.73 -9.35
C GLU A 406 -23.32 4.87 -10.66
N GLY A 407 -23.66 4.06 -11.65
CA GLY A 407 -22.96 4.04 -12.94
C GLY A 407 -21.67 3.21 -12.95
N HIS A 408 -21.33 2.50 -11.88
CA HIS A 408 -20.06 1.77 -11.76
C HIS A 408 -20.23 0.26 -11.54
N ILE A 409 -19.27 -0.52 -12.05
CA ILE A 409 -19.15 -1.96 -11.84
C ILE A 409 -17.81 -2.23 -11.15
N ILE A 410 -17.85 -2.94 -10.02
CA ILE A 410 -16.67 -3.26 -9.21
C ILE A 410 -16.38 -4.77 -9.34
N PRO A 411 -15.21 -5.17 -9.88
CA PRO A 411 -14.79 -6.57 -9.85
C PRO A 411 -14.27 -6.95 -8.46
N GLN A 412 -14.82 -8.04 -7.94
CA GLN A 412 -14.42 -8.65 -6.69
C GLN A 412 -14.03 -10.12 -6.91
N GLN A 413 -13.33 -10.68 -5.93
CA GLN A 413 -13.02 -12.11 -5.89
C GLN A 413 -13.39 -12.66 -4.50
N GLU A 414 -13.73 -13.94 -4.41
CA GLU A 414 -13.92 -14.54 -3.09
C GLU A 414 -12.59 -14.48 -2.30
N PRO A 415 -12.59 -13.91 -1.08
CA PRO A 415 -11.36 -13.68 -0.33
C PRO A 415 -10.77 -14.99 0.19
N ALA A 416 -9.47 -14.98 0.49
CA ALA A 416 -8.77 -16.08 1.14
C ALA A 416 -7.69 -15.53 2.08
N LEU A 417 -7.01 -16.40 2.82
CA LEU A 417 -5.95 -15.99 3.74
C LEU A 417 -4.73 -15.36 3.05
N THR A 418 -4.46 -15.68 1.79
CA THR A 418 -3.35 -15.12 0.99
C THR A 418 -3.83 -14.80 -0.42
N THR A 419 -3.17 -13.87 -1.10
CA THR A 419 -3.42 -13.62 -2.54
C THR A 419 -3.04 -14.81 -3.41
N ALA A 420 -2.05 -15.61 -3.00
CA ALA A 420 -1.71 -16.86 -3.68
C ALA A 420 -2.88 -17.86 -3.73
N ALA A 421 -3.77 -17.83 -2.73
CA ALA A 421 -5.01 -18.59 -2.70
C ALA A 421 -6.17 -17.81 -3.36
N SER A 422 -6.39 -16.56 -2.96
CA SER A 422 -7.57 -15.80 -3.40
C SER A 422 -7.61 -15.59 -4.91
N ARG A 423 -6.44 -15.41 -5.55
CA ARG A 423 -6.33 -15.23 -7.01
C ARG A 423 -6.87 -16.41 -7.84
N ARG A 424 -7.09 -17.57 -7.23
CA ARG A 424 -7.66 -18.77 -7.88
C ARG A 424 -9.17 -18.89 -7.68
N ASN A 425 -9.75 -18.07 -6.82
CA ASN A 425 -11.15 -18.17 -6.47
C ASN A 425 -12.05 -17.52 -7.55
N PRO A 426 -13.35 -17.83 -7.56
CA PRO A 426 -14.31 -17.18 -8.47
C PRO A 426 -14.40 -15.66 -8.26
N PHE A 427 -14.65 -14.95 -9.36
CA PHE A 427 -14.99 -13.54 -9.36
C PHE A 427 -16.46 -13.30 -9.03
N PHE A 428 -16.76 -12.11 -8.53
CA PHE A 428 -18.11 -11.56 -8.37
C PHE A 428 -18.13 -10.11 -8.86
N LEU A 429 -19.24 -9.67 -9.45
CA LEU A 429 -19.41 -8.26 -9.84
C LEU A 429 -20.43 -7.57 -8.95
N THR A 430 -20.07 -6.40 -8.43
CA THR A 430 -21.03 -5.46 -7.85
C THR A 430 -21.37 -4.40 -8.91
N VAL A 431 -22.63 -4.37 -9.35
CA VAL A 431 -23.14 -3.52 -10.43
C VAL A 431 -24.06 -2.46 -9.83
N ALA A 432 -23.59 -1.23 -9.70
CA ALA A 432 -24.38 -0.12 -9.18
C ALA A 432 -25.05 0.65 -10.32
N LEU A 433 -26.31 0.34 -10.62
CA LEU A 433 -27.02 0.98 -11.73
C LEU A 433 -27.27 2.46 -11.45
N SER A 434 -27.09 3.27 -12.50
CA SER A 434 -27.62 4.63 -12.53
C SER A 434 -29.14 4.66 -12.57
N ALA A 435 -29.73 5.82 -12.34
CA ALA A 435 -31.16 6.05 -12.60
C ALA A 435 -31.60 5.67 -14.03
N GLY A 436 -30.69 5.75 -15.01
CA GLY A 436 -30.90 5.32 -16.40
C GLY A 436 -30.71 3.82 -16.65
N GLY A 437 -30.41 3.03 -15.61
CA GLY A 437 -30.19 1.60 -15.71
C GLY A 437 -28.87 1.19 -16.36
N TRP A 438 -27.86 2.08 -16.35
CA TRP A 438 -26.53 1.80 -16.91
C TRP A 438 -25.44 1.78 -15.84
N ALA A 439 -24.38 1.02 -16.08
CA ALA A 439 -23.14 1.05 -15.30
C ALA A 439 -21.95 0.57 -16.14
N GLN A 440 -20.73 0.94 -15.77
CA GLN A 440 -19.51 0.47 -16.44
C GLN A 440 -18.38 0.21 -15.44
N GLY A 441 -17.46 -0.66 -15.81
CA GLY A 441 -16.23 -0.88 -15.05
C GLY A 441 -15.25 -1.72 -15.85
N ASP A 442 -14.11 -2.00 -15.27
CA ASP A 442 -13.03 -2.70 -15.93
C ASP A 442 -12.22 -3.57 -14.97
N LEU A 443 -11.47 -4.50 -15.53
CA LEU A 443 -10.58 -5.40 -14.82
C LEU A 443 -9.27 -5.54 -15.61
N PHE A 444 -8.17 -5.14 -14.99
CA PHE A 444 -6.81 -5.50 -15.39
C PHE A 444 -6.37 -6.77 -14.65
N TRP A 445 -5.84 -7.75 -15.38
CA TRP A 445 -5.39 -9.01 -14.79
C TRP A 445 -4.15 -9.57 -15.50
N ASP A 446 -3.07 -9.76 -14.76
CA ASP A 446 -1.87 -10.46 -15.22
C ASP A 446 -1.44 -11.51 -14.17
N ASP A 447 -0.22 -12.02 -14.25
CA ASP A 447 0.28 -13.01 -13.28
C ASP A 447 0.52 -12.46 -11.86
N GLY A 448 0.59 -11.13 -11.71
CA GLY A 448 0.74 -10.41 -10.45
C GLY A 448 2.18 -10.11 -10.03
N ASP A 449 3.21 -10.60 -10.72
CA ASP A 449 4.60 -10.57 -10.20
C ASP A 449 5.67 -10.36 -11.30
N SER A 450 5.39 -10.69 -12.56
CA SER A 450 6.36 -10.53 -13.64
C SER A 450 6.65 -9.08 -13.99
N LEU A 451 7.87 -8.82 -14.45
CA LEU A 451 8.29 -7.53 -14.98
C LEU A 451 7.57 -7.22 -16.30
N ASP A 452 7.30 -5.93 -16.54
CA ASP A 452 6.92 -5.36 -17.84
C ASP A 452 5.72 -6.03 -18.52
N THR A 453 4.76 -6.57 -17.75
CA THR A 453 3.60 -7.30 -18.30
C THR A 453 2.75 -6.40 -19.18
N PHE A 454 2.61 -5.12 -18.84
CA PHE A 454 1.87 -4.16 -19.64
C PHE A 454 2.59 -3.86 -20.97
N GLU A 455 3.86 -3.50 -20.91
CA GLU A 455 4.69 -3.14 -22.08
C GLU A 455 4.85 -4.32 -23.04
N THR A 456 4.98 -5.54 -22.52
CA THR A 456 5.08 -6.76 -23.32
C THR A 456 3.74 -7.31 -23.76
N GLY A 457 2.62 -6.74 -23.27
CA GLY A 457 1.28 -7.20 -23.60
C GLY A 457 0.88 -8.52 -22.93
N ASN A 458 1.56 -8.93 -21.87
CA ASN A 458 1.27 -10.15 -21.11
C ASN A 458 0.24 -9.90 -20.00
N TYR A 459 -0.97 -9.50 -20.40
CA TYR A 459 -2.11 -9.29 -19.50
C TYR A 459 -3.45 -9.54 -20.21
N CYS A 460 -4.50 -9.69 -19.40
CA CYS A 460 -5.90 -9.63 -19.77
C CYS A 460 -6.49 -8.28 -19.36
N TYR A 461 -7.39 -7.74 -20.19
CA TYR A 461 -8.14 -6.53 -19.89
C TYR A 461 -9.59 -6.70 -20.33
N VAL A 462 -10.51 -6.55 -19.39
CA VAL A 462 -11.95 -6.78 -19.61
C VAL A 462 -12.72 -5.54 -19.22
N ILE A 463 -13.61 -5.08 -20.09
CA ILE A 463 -14.60 -4.05 -19.77
C ILE A 463 -15.92 -4.74 -19.42
N PHE A 464 -16.62 -4.22 -18.43
CA PHE A 464 -17.98 -4.60 -18.10
C PHE A 464 -18.93 -3.44 -18.41
N MET A 465 -20.05 -3.76 -19.03
CA MET A 465 -21.11 -2.78 -19.32
C MET A 465 -22.44 -3.32 -18.86
N ALA A 466 -23.21 -2.49 -18.18
CA ALA A 466 -24.60 -2.75 -17.85
C ALA A 466 -25.50 -1.74 -18.56
N GLY A 467 -26.61 -2.23 -19.09
CA GLY A 467 -27.63 -1.44 -19.80
C GLY A 467 -28.74 -2.35 -20.30
N GLN A 468 -29.95 -1.82 -20.48
CA GLN A 468 -31.10 -2.57 -21.03
C GLN A 468 -31.40 -3.88 -20.27
N CYS A 469 -31.31 -3.85 -18.94
CA CYS A 469 -31.50 -5.02 -18.07
C CYS A 469 -30.52 -6.18 -18.34
N GLN A 470 -29.29 -5.84 -18.73
CA GLN A 470 -28.21 -6.79 -19.01
C GLN A 470 -26.89 -6.29 -18.43
N VAL A 471 -26.02 -7.22 -18.05
CA VAL A 471 -24.59 -7.03 -17.84
C VAL A 471 -23.84 -7.87 -18.89
N MET A 472 -22.85 -7.27 -19.54
CA MET A 472 -22.01 -7.93 -20.56
C MET A 472 -20.53 -7.67 -20.28
N SER A 473 -19.70 -8.69 -20.48
CA SER A 473 -18.25 -8.53 -20.54
C SER A 473 -17.78 -8.29 -21.98
N GLY A 474 -16.89 -7.33 -22.18
CA GLY A 474 -16.12 -7.14 -23.40
C GLY A 474 -14.62 -7.29 -23.12
N PRO A 475 -14.05 -8.50 -23.26
CA PRO A 475 -12.61 -8.70 -23.22
C PRO A 475 -11.94 -7.92 -24.36
N LEU A 476 -11.11 -6.94 -24.03
CA LEU A 476 -10.32 -6.17 -25.01
C LEU A 476 -8.98 -6.81 -25.30
N ARG A 477 -8.41 -7.51 -24.31
CA ARG A 477 -7.16 -8.27 -24.43
C ARG A 477 -7.23 -9.53 -23.58
N LEU A 478 -6.70 -10.63 -24.12
CA LEU A 478 -6.56 -11.90 -23.41
C LEU A 478 -5.20 -12.52 -23.74
N ASN A 479 -4.48 -12.96 -22.71
CA ASN A 479 -3.21 -13.70 -22.84
C ASN A 479 -3.23 -15.07 -22.14
N GLY A 480 -4.41 -15.52 -21.68
CA GLY A 480 -4.60 -16.76 -20.93
C GLY A 480 -4.51 -16.62 -19.40
N ALA A 481 -4.13 -15.45 -18.85
CA ALA A 481 -4.04 -15.27 -17.38
C ALA A 481 -5.39 -15.40 -16.65
N LEU A 482 -6.52 -15.34 -17.38
CA LEU A 482 -7.87 -15.57 -16.86
C LEU A 482 -8.38 -17.00 -17.11
N ASP A 483 -7.59 -17.87 -17.73
CA ASP A 483 -8.04 -19.22 -18.05
C ASP A 483 -8.30 -20.04 -16.78
N GLY A 484 -9.46 -20.72 -16.76
CA GLY A 484 -9.93 -21.45 -15.59
C GLY A 484 -10.61 -20.58 -14.51
N LEU A 485 -10.52 -19.25 -14.60
CA LEU A 485 -11.23 -18.35 -13.70
C LEU A 485 -12.64 -18.05 -14.23
N VAL A 486 -13.61 -18.03 -13.31
CA VAL A 486 -15.03 -17.86 -13.63
C VAL A 486 -15.64 -16.72 -12.84
N LEU A 487 -16.69 -16.12 -13.39
CA LEU A 487 -17.66 -15.33 -12.64
C LEU A 487 -18.61 -16.29 -11.91
N GLY A 488 -18.55 -16.30 -10.59
CA GLY A 488 -19.39 -17.10 -9.70
C GLY A 488 -20.75 -16.47 -9.39
N GLY A 489 -20.90 -15.17 -9.57
CA GLY A 489 -22.15 -14.45 -9.32
C GLY A 489 -22.03 -12.95 -9.50
N LEU A 490 -23.14 -12.23 -9.32
CA LEU A 490 -23.16 -10.78 -9.34
C LEU A 490 -24.29 -10.24 -8.46
N GLN A 491 -24.12 -9.00 -8.01
CA GLN A 491 -25.15 -8.21 -7.35
C GLN A 491 -25.44 -6.97 -8.20
N VAL A 492 -26.70 -6.73 -8.51
CA VAL A 492 -27.17 -5.54 -9.24
C VAL A 492 -27.98 -4.69 -8.29
N PHE A 493 -27.49 -3.50 -7.98
CA PHE A 493 -28.17 -2.51 -7.17
C PHE A 493 -29.02 -1.58 -8.05
N GLY A 494 -30.18 -1.17 -7.55
CA GLY A 494 -31.07 -0.26 -8.27
C GLY A 494 -31.97 -0.94 -9.31
N VAL A 495 -32.21 -2.25 -9.19
CA VAL A 495 -33.17 -2.94 -10.06
C VAL A 495 -34.60 -2.58 -9.61
N PRO A 496 -35.45 -1.96 -10.47
CA PRO A 496 -36.64 -1.26 -10.00
C PRO A 496 -37.79 -2.18 -9.55
N SER A 497 -37.92 -3.35 -10.18
CA SER A 497 -38.95 -4.36 -9.89
C SER A 497 -38.34 -5.75 -9.77
N PRO A 498 -39.01 -6.70 -9.08
CA PRO A 498 -38.57 -8.09 -9.06
C PRO A 498 -38.50 -8.67 -10.47
N PRO A 499 -37.37 -9.30 -10.88
CA PRO A 499 -37.27 -9.86 -12.21
C PRO A 499 -38.13 -11.12 -12.35
N LEU A 500 -38.79 -11.28 -13.50
CA LEU A 500 -39.57 -12.46 -13.87
C LEU A 500 -38.68 -13.69 -14.05
N TYR A 501 -37.52 -13.50 -14.65
CA TYR A 501 -36.48 -14.51 -14.82
C TYR A 501 -35.12 -13.85 -15.06
N VAL A 502 -34.06 -14.63 -14.85
CA VAL A 502 -32.67 -14.25 -15.14
C VAL A 502 -32.10 -15.25 -16.14
N LEU A 503 -31.36 -14.75 -17.14
CA LEU A 503 -30.63 -15.57 -18.11
C LEU A 503 -29.13 -15.32 -17.99
N ALA A 504 -28.32 -16.36 -18.12
CA ALA A 504 -26.88 -16.30 -18.28
C ALA A 504 -26.52 -16.93 -19.63
N ASN A 505 -25.97 -16.15 -20.56
CA ASN A 505 -25.72 -16.58 -21.95
C ASN A 505 -26.96 -17.18 -22.65
N GLY A 506 -28.15 -16.67 -22.33
CA GLY A 506 -29.43 -17.16 -22.86
C GLY A 506 -30.03 -18.36 -22.12
N GLU A 507 -29.30 -18.96 -21.17
CA GLU A 507 -29.81 -20.06 -20.34
C GLU A 507 -30.41 -19.55 -19.04
N GLN A 508 -31.53 -20.13 -18.61
CA GLN A 508 -32.24 -19.68 -17.41
C GLN A 508 -31.46 -20.01 -16.13
N VAL A 509 -31.21 -18.98 -15.32
CA VAL A 509 -30.59 -19.11 -14.00
C VAL A 509 -31.65 -19.36 -12.95
N ARG A 510 -31.48 -20.40 -12.13
CA ARG A 510 -32.41 -20.75 -11.04
C ARG A 510 -32.05 -20.07 -9.71
N ASP A 511 -30.76 -19.87 -9.47
CA ASP A 511 -30.25 -19.36 -8.20
C ASP A 511 -30.11 -17.83 -8.25
N PHE A 512 -31.24 -17.14 -8.16
CA PHE A 512 -31.29 -15.70 -7.96
C PHE A 512 -32.27 -15.31 -6.86
N MET A 513 -32.00 -14.18 -6.22
CA MET A 513 -32.82 -13.58 -5.18
C MET A 513 -33.00 -12.10 -5.50
N TYR A 514 -34.19 -11.57 -5.27
CA TYR A 514 -34.45 -10.13 -5.32
C TYR A 514 -34.95 -9.61 -3.98
N ARG A 515 -34.34 -8.54 -3.51
CA ARG A 515 -34.72 -7.84 -2.28
C ARG A 515 -35.46 -6.55 -2.63
N SER A 516 -36.77 -6.54 -2.40
CA SER A 516 -37.65 -5.43 -2.78
C SER A 516 -37.46 -4.15 -1.96
N ASP A 517 -36.94 -4.27 -0.74
CA ASP A 517 -36.64 -3.17 0.19
C ASP A 517 -35.40 -2.37 -0.25
N THR A 518 -34.36 -3.08 -0.66
CA THR A 518 -33.05 -2.53 -1.07
C THR A 518 -32.89 -2.42 -2.58
N LYS A 519 -33.81 -2.97 -3.39
CA LYS A 519 -33.77 -2.99 -4.86
C LYS A 519 -32.53 -3.73 -5.40
N VAL A 520 -32.19 -4.85 -4.77
CA VAL A 520 -31.00 -5.64 -5.08
C VAL A 520 -31.37 -6.97 -5.71
N LEU A 521 -30.86 -7.22 -6.92
CA LEU A 521 -30.83 -8.55 -7.53
C LEU A 521 -29.49 -9.21 -7.20
N THR A 522 -29.52 -10.41 -6.62
CA THR A 522 -28.33 -11.24 -6.40
C THR A 522 -28.46 -12.49 -7.25
N VAL A 523 -27.45 -12.79 -8.04
CA VAL A 523 -27.33 -14.00 -8.87
C VAL A 523 -26.10 -14.77 -8.41
N THR A 524 -26.26 -16.05 -8.09
CA THR A 524 -25.18 -16.91 -7.57
C THR A 524 -25.03 -18.17 -8.41
N ASN A 525 -24.02 -18.99 -8.09
CA ASN A 525 -23.77 -20.29 -8.72
C ASN A 525 -23.63 -20.19 -10.25
N LEU A 526 -23.10 -19.07 -10.73
CA LEU A 526 -22.67 -18.93 -12.11
C LEU A 526 -21.33 -19.65 -12.31
N ALA A 527 -21.06 -20.00 -13.56
CA ALA A 527 -19.77 -20.57 -13.98
C ALA A 527 -19.34 -19.97 -15.32
N LEU A 528 -19.50 -18.65 -15.46
CA LEU A 528 -19.22 -17.95 -16.72
C LEU A 528 -17.72 -17.70 -16.84
N PRO A 529 -17.02 -18.17 -17.89
CA PRO A 529 -15.57 -17.99 -18.00
C PRO A 529 -15.19 -16.51 -18.13
N MET A 530 -14.28 -16.02 -17.29
CA MET A 530 -13.78 -14.64 -17.36
C MET A 530 -12.95 -14.38 -18.64
N SER A 531 -12.43 -15.43 -19.26
CA SER A 531 -11.70 -15.37 -20.53
C SER A 531 -12.60 -15.36 -21.78
N LYS A 532 -13.92 -15.29 -21.63
CA LYS A 532 -14.87 -15.26 -22.75
C LYS A 532 -15.87 -14.12 -22.58
N VAL A 533 -16.49 -13.73 -23.69
CA VAL A 533 -17.68 -12.89 -23.63
C VAL A 533 -18.79 -13.66 -22.91
N PHE A 534 -19.33 -13.07 -21.86
CA PHE A 534 -20.52 -13.53 -21.17
C PHE A 534 -21.56 -12.42 -21.04
N THR A 535 -22.79 -12.83 -20.82
CA THR A 535 -23.94 -11.96 -20.62
C THR A 535 -24.82 -12.49 -19.49
N VAL A 536 -25.30 -11.60 -18.64
CA VAL A 536 -26.34 -11.89 -17.64
C VAL A 536 -27.48 -10.90 -17.84
N GLN A 537 -28.67 -11.39 -18.14
CA GLN A 537 -29.86 -10.60 -18.45
C GLN A 537 -30.94 -10.86 -17.40
N TRP A 538 -31.77 -9.87 -17.11
CA TRP A 538 -32.98 -10.03 -16.31
C TRP A 538 -34.19 -9.39 -17.00
N ALA A 539 -35.36 -9.98 -16.85
CA ALA A 539 -36.61 -9.44 -17.38
C ALA A 539 -37.44 -8.83 -16.25
N LEU A 540 -37.96 -7.61 -16.43
CA LEU A 540 -38.69 -6.84 -15.42
C LEU A 540 -40.21 -6.90 -15.56
#